data_AF-A0A1M5C1G4-F1
#
_entry.id   AF-A0A1M5C1G4-F1
#
_cell.length_a   1.000
_cell.length_b   1.000
_cell.length_c   1.000
_cell.angle_alpha   90.00
_cell.angle_beta   90.00
_cell.angle_gamma   90.00
#
_symmetry.space_group_name_H-M   'P 1'
#
loop_
_entity.id
_entity.type
_entity.pdbx_description
1 polymer ?
#
loop_
_entity_poly.entity_id
_entity_poly.type
_entity_poly.pdbx_seq_one_letter_code
_entity_poly.pdbx_strand_id
1 'polypeptide(L)'
;MWDFSISRSLGLMGKTMPFVLLRVAVYFSIAAAYVIVTGTGAGIGWGIGAFGDEGFRAGSIFWGGAIGFGVTAGVLYFLREYILYIVKAGHIAVLVDLLDGRQTPEGKSQVSHATSVVRQRFGEASVLFAVDQLVKGVLRAVSGLIQGIAAFLPIPGLQQMTGILRAFLNIAVGFIDEVILAYAIRTGSTNPWGSARTALVLYGQNYKTMLKNAAWLTLIVYGLSFLVFLLMLAPAAALVYFIPGAWSAGGLVFALR
;
A
#
# COMPACT_ATOMS: atom_id res chain seq x y z
N MET A 1 5.59 -1.15 -27.97
CA MET A 1 4.33 -0.48 -27.56
C MET A 1 4.40 0.05 -26.13
N TRP A 2 5.21 -0.55 -25.25
CA TRP A 2 5.75 -0.03 -23.98
C TRP A 2 7.26 -0.36 -23.91
N ASP A 3 8.02 0.26 -23.00
CA ASP A 3 9.51 0.24 -23.02
C ASP A 3 10.17 -0.66 -21.94
N PHE A 4 9.36 -1.41 -21.17
CA PHE A 4 9.86 -2.30 -20.13
C PHE A 4 9.80 -3.79 -20.53
N SER A 5 10.71 -4.59 -19.97
CA SER A 5 10.73 -6.05 -20.14
C SER A 5 10.06 -6.75 -18.97
N ILE A 6 8.96 -7.46 -19.23
CA ILE A 6 8.22 -8.22 -18.23
C ILE A 6 9.09 -9.33 -17.63
N SER A 7 9.86 -10.05 -18.45
CA SER A 7 10.72 -11.15 -17.98
C SER A 7 11.82 -10.64 -17.04
N ARG A 8 12.44 -9.50 -17.37
CA ARG A 8 13.43 -8.86 -16.49
C ARG A 8 12.79 -8.42 -15.18
N SER A 9 11.62 -7.80 -15.22
CA SER A 9 10.88 -7.37 -14.02
C SER A 9 10.49 -8.55 -13.12
N LEU A 10 9.99 -9.65 -13.70
CA LEU A 10 9.68 -10.88 -12.95
C LEU A 10 10.94 -11.53 -12.36
N GLY A 11 12.05 -11.53 -13.11
CA GLY A 11 13.34 -12.00 -12.60
C GLY A 11 13.83 -11.18 -11.40
N LEU A 12 13.71 -9.85 -11.47
CA LEU A 12 14.03 -8.95 -10.35
C LEU A 12 13.09 -9.15 -9.16
N MET A 13 11.80 -9.41 -9.42
CA MET A 13 10.84 -9.76 -8.37
C MET A 13 11.25 -11.04 -7.64
N GLY A 14 11.67 -12.08 -8.38
CA GLY A 14 12.22 -13.30 -7.80
C GLY A 14 13.45 -13.04 -6.93
N LYS A 15 14.40 -12.23 -7.41
CA LYS A 15 15.61 -11.84 -6.66
C LYS A 15 15.33 -10.98 -5.42
N THR A 16 14.18 -10.31 -5.39
CA THR A 16 13.74 -9.46 -4.28
C THR A 16 12.54 -10.04 -3.51
N MET A 17 12.31 -11.36 -3.64
CA MET A 17 11.25 -12.07 -2.91
C MET A 17 11.28 -11.87 -1.39
N PRO A 18 12.45 -11.75 -0.72
CA PRO A 18 12.50 -11.40 0.70
C PRO A 18 11.74 -10.11 1.05
N PHE A 19 11.74 -9.10 0.17
CA PHE A 19 10.99 -7.86 0.35
C PHE A 19 9.49 -8.01 0.13
N VAL A 20 9.09 -8.87 -0.82
CA VAL A 20 7.68 -9.21 -1.02
C VAL A 20 7.13 -9.89 0.23
N LEU A 21 7.86 -10.87 0.76
CA LEU A 21 7.50 -11.56 2.01
C LEU A 21 7.50 -10.62 3.22
N LEU A 22 8.49 -9.73 3.33
CA LEU A 22 8.53 -8.71 4.38
C LEU A 22 7.29 -7.82 4.32
N ARG A 23 6.90 -7.38 3.13
CA ARG A 23 5.70 -6.55 2.94
C ARG A 23 4.43 -7.30 3.35
N VAL A 24 4.30 -8.58 3.00
CA VAL A 24 3.20 -9.45 3.46
C VAL A 24 3.20 -9.58 4.99
N ALA A 25 4.36 -9.83 5.61
CA ALA A 25 4.49 -9.93 7.06
C ALA A 25 4.11 -8.64 7.77
N VAL A 26 4.46 -7.47 7.22
CA VAL A 26 4.06 -6.17 7.77
C VAL A 26 2.56 -5.96 7.68
N TYR A 27 1.93 -6.25 6.53
CA TYR A 27 0.47 -6.16 6.41
C TYR A 27 -0.24 -7.10 7.38
N PHE A 28 0.25 -8.34 7.49
CA PHE A 28 -0.27 -9.31 8.46
C PHE A 28 -0.11 -8.82 9.90
N SER A 29 1.05 -8.25 10.26
CA SER A 29 1.30 -7.72 11.60
C SER A 29 0.37 -6.56 11.95
N ILE A 30 0.10 -5.67 10.99
CA ILE A 30 -0.86 -4.57 11.16
C ILE A 30 -2.26 -5.13 11.41
N ALA A 31 -2.69 -6.11 10.60
CA ALA A 31 -4.00 -6.75 10.78
C ALA A 31 -4.09 -7.50 12.13
N ALA A 32 -3.05 -8.24 12.51
CA ALA A 32 -2.96 -8.93 13.78
C ALA A 32 -3.01 -7.95 14.97
N ALA A 33 -2.36 -6.78 14.87
CA ALA A 33 -2.43 -5.75 15.90
C ALA A 33 -3.87 -5.26 16.14
N TYR A 34 -4.65 -5.03 15.07
CA TYR A 34 -6.08 -4.71 15.21
C TYR A 34 -6.84 -5.79 15.98
N VAL A 35 -6.66 -7.06 15.61
CA VAL A 35 -7.37 -8.18 16.25
C VAL A 35 -6.95 -8.34 17.71
N ILE A 36 -5.65 -8.35 17.98
CA ILE A 36 -5.09 -8.60 19.32
C ILE A 36 -5.47 -7.48 20.28
N VAL A 37 -5.29 -6.22 19.90
CA VAL A 37 -5.53 -5.09 20.82
C VAL A 37 -7.04 -4.89 21.04
N THR A 38 -7.86 -5.01 19.99
CA THR A 38 -9.33 -4.96 20.13
C THR A 38 -9.84 -6.11 20.99
N GLY A 39 -9.35 -7.33 20.75
CA GLY A 39 -9.71 -8.51 21.55
C GLY A 39 -9.25 -8.41 23.00
N THR A 40 -8.04 -7.90 23.24
CA THR A 40 -7.52 -7.66 24.59
C THR A 40 -8.34 -6.58 25.30
N GLY A 41 -8.69 -5.49 24.61
CA GLY A 41 -9.57 -4.46 25.15
C GLY A 41 -10.94 -5.01 25.55
N ALA A 42 -11.56 -5.83 24.70
CA ALA A 42 -12.81 -6.52 25.02
C ALA A 42 -12.65 -7.49 26.19
N GLY A 43 -11.52 -8.20 26.29
CA GLY A 43 -11.20 -9.10 27.40
C GLY A 43 -11.02 -8.37 28.74
N ILE A 44 -10.35 -7.21 28.75
CA ILE A 44 -10.28 -6.33 29.92
C ILE A 44 -11.68 -5.84 30.30
N GLY A 45 -12.48 -5.44 29.30
CA GLY A 45 -13.87 -5.05 29.49
C GLY A 45 -14.73 -6.17 30.11
N TRP A 46 -14.51 -7.42 29.70
CA TRP A 46 -15.15 -8.58 30.31
C TRP A 46 -14.76 -8.76 31.78
N GLY A 47 -13.46 -8.61 32.10
CA GLY A 47 -12.95 -8.70 33.47
C GLY A 47 -13.51 -7.63 34.39
N ILE A 48 -13.61 -6.37 33.93
CA ILE A 48 -14.24 -5.26 34.66
C ILE A 48 -15.75 -5.48 34.78
N GLY A 49 -16.39 -5.95 33.70
CA GLY A 49 -17.82 -6.26 33.64
C GLY A 49 -18.26 -7.41 34.55
N ALA A 50 -17.33 -8.20 35.09
CA ALA A 50 -17.65 -9.26 36.06
C ALA A 50 -18.15 -8.72 37.40
N PHE A 51 -17.88 -7.46 37.73
CA PHE A 51 -18.31 -6.80 38.97
C PHE A 51 -19.73 -6.19 38.90
N GLY A 52 -20.40 -6.27 37.76
CA GLY A 52 -21.75 -5.73 37.56
C GLY A 52 -22.75 -6.73 36.99
N ASP A 53 -23.92 -6.23 36.62
CA ASP A 53 -25.00 -7.01 36.00
C ASP A 53 -24.68 -7.32 34.52
N GLU A 54 -25.57 -8.08 33.87
CA GLU A 54 -25.38 -8.50 32.47
C GLU A 54 -25.32 -7.32 31.51
N GLY A 55 -26.10 -6.26 31.76
CA GLY A 55 -26.08 -5.03 30.97
C GLY A 55 -24.77 -4.27 31.11
N PHE A 56 -24.27 -4.12 32.34
CA PHE A 56 -22.96 -3.54 32.61
C PHE A 56 -21.82 -4.36 31.99
N ARG A 57 -21.91 -5.70 32.03
CA ARG A 57 -20.93 -6.59 31.42
C ARG A 57 -20.88 -6.46 29.91
N ALA A 58 -22.04 -6.48 29.25
CA ALA A 58 -22.12 -6.25 27.81
C ALA A 58 -21.58 -4.88 27.40
N GLY A 59 -21.93 -3.82 28.16
CA GLY A 59 -21.41 -2.47 27.95
C GLY A 59 -19.90 -2.37 28.15
N SER A 60 -19.37 -3.00 29.19
CA SER A 60 -17.93 -2.99 29.50
C SER A 60 -17.11 -3.71 28.43
N ILE A 61 -17.59 -4.85 27.92
CA ILE A 61 -16.96 -5.57 26.81
C ILE A 61 -16.94 -4.69 25.55
N PHE A 62 -18.09 -4.10 25.21
CA PHE A 62 -18.21 -3.25 24.03
C PHE A 62 -17.25 -2.06 24.11
N TRP A 63 -17.26 -1.31 25.21
CA TRP A 63 -16.40 -0.14 25.37
C TRP A 63 -14.91 -0.52 25.47
N GLY A 64 -14.58 -1.61 26.15
CA GLY A 64 -13.22 -2.14 26.17
C GLY A 64 -12.71 -2.45 24.75
N GLY A 65 -13.52 -3.13 23.94
CA GLY A 65 -13.20 -3.40 22.54
C GLY A 65 -13.12 -2.13 21.69
N ALA A 66 -14.09 -1.21 21.82
CA ALA A 66 -14.13 0.04 21.07
C ALA A 66 -12.93 0.95 21.38
N ILE A 67 -12.52 1.04 22.65
CA ILE A 67 -11.32 1.78 23.04
C ILE A 67 -10.07 1.10 22.48
N GLY A 68 -9.95 -0.23 22.60
CA GLY A 68 -8.84 -0.99 22.03
C GLY A 68 -8.71 -0.78 20.51
N PHE A 69 -9.83 -0.83 19.80
CA PHE A 69 -9.90 -0.53 18.37
C PHE A 69 -9.53 0.92 18.08
N GLY A 70 -10.09 1.89 18.81
CA GLY A 70 -9.86 3.32 18.61
C GLY A 70 -8.41 3.72 18.82
N VAL A 71 -7.76 3.22 19.88
CA VAL A 71 -6.33 3.43 20.15
C VAL A 71 -5.49 2.83 19.02
N THR A 72 -5.79 1.58 18.64
CA THR A 72 -5.04 0.90 17.58
C THR A 72 -5.19 1.60 16.24
N ALA A 73 -6.41 2.04 15.90
CA ALA A 73 -6.69 2.81 14.71
C ALA A 73 -5.93 4.14 14.71
N GLY A 74 -5.94 4.87 15.84
CA GLY A 74 -5.20 6.14 15.98
C GLY A 74 -3.71 5.95 15.80
N VAL A 75 -3.10 4.98 16.48
CA VAL A 75 -1.65 4.71 16.39
C VAL A 75 -1.26 4.22 14.99
N LEU A 76 -1.96 3.22 14.47
CA LEU A 76 -1.65 2.64 13.16
C LEU A 76 -1.94 3.58 12.00
N TYR A 77 -2.87 4.53 12.15
CA TYR A 77 -3.09 5.57 11.14
C TYR A 77 -1.80 6.35 10.86
N PHE A 78 -1.06 6.75 11.90
CA PHE A 78 0.21 7.47 11.73
C PHE A 78 1.38 6.55 11.36
N LEU A 79 1.49 5.39 12.02
CA LEU A 79 2.65 4.52 11.86
C LEU A 79 2.64 3.73 10.54
N ARG A 80 1.46 3.35 10.04
CA ARG A 80 1.33 2.48 8.86
C ARG A 80 2.03 3.06 7.64
N GLU A 81 1.79 4.33 7.34
CA GLU A 81 2.35 4.96 6.15
C GLU A 81 3.87 5.02 6.21
N TYR A 82 4.41 5.34 7.38
CA TYR A 82 5.85 5.38 7.60
C TYR A 82 6.50 4.00 7.51
N ILE A 83 5.93 2.97 8.17
CA ILE A 83 6.45 1.60 8.14
C ILE A 83 6.46 1.07 6.70
N LEU A 84 5.35 1.24 5.97
CA LEU A 84 5.23 0.82 4.58
C LEU A 84 6.20 1.57 3.67
N TYR A 85 6.44 2.86 3.96
CA TYR A 85 7.42 3.65 3.23
C TYR A 85 8.85 3.14 3.44
N ILE A 86 9.27 2.85 4.67
CA ILE A 86 10.60 2.30 4.95
C ILE A 86 10.83 0.97 4.23
N VAL A 87 9.83 0.09 4.20
CA VAL A 87 9.90 -1.17 3.45
C VAL A 87 9.97 -0.92 1.94
N LYS A 88 9.18 0.02 1.40
CA LYS A 88 9.24 0.42 -0.01
C LYS A 88 10.62 0.98 -0.36
N ALA A 89 11.18 1.84 0.48
CA ALA A 89 12.51 2.44 0.30
C ALA A 89 13.62 1.39 0.30
N GLY A 90 13.60 0.46 1.25
CA GLY A 90 14.55 -0.65 1.28
C GLY A 90 14.46 -1.52 0.03
N HIS A 91 13.24 -1.81 -0.45
CA HIS A 91 13.04 -2.59 -1.67
C HIS A 91 13.60 -1.86 -2.90
N ILE A 92 13.35 -0.56 -3.03
CA ILE A 92 13.87 0.26 -4.13
C ILE A 92 15.39 0.34 -4.08
N ALA A 93 16.01 0.42 -2.89
CA ALA A 93 17.46 0.42 -2.77
C ALA A 93 18.08 -0.84 -3.40
N VAL A 94 17.54 -2.01 -3.06
CA VAL A 94 18.00 -3.29 -3.63
C VAL A 94 17.72 -3.37 -5.13
N LEU A 95 16.57 -2.88 -5.59
CA LEU A 95 16.26 -2.84 -7.02
C LEU A 95 17.25 -1.96 -7.79
N VAL A 96 17.63 -0.80 -7.25
CA VAL A 96 18.63 0.09 -7.84
C VAL A 96 19.98 -0.63 -7.95
N ASP A 97 20.45 -1.26 -6.88
CA ASP A 97 21.72 -2.00 -6.88
C ASP A 97 21.71 -3.15 -7.90
N LEU A 98 20.63 -3.93 -7.96
CA LEU A 98 20.47 -5.01 -8.94
C LEU A 98 20.40 -4.49 -10.39
N LEU A 99 19.78 -3.33 -10.62
CA LEU A 99 19.70 -2.70 -11.94
C LEU A 99 21.05 -2.13 -12.39
N ASP A 100 21.85 -1.62 -11.45
CA ASP A 100 23.23 -1.15 -11.68
C ASP A 100 24.24 -2.30 -11.77
N GLY A 101 23.82 -3.56 -11.63
CA GLY A 101 24.69 -4.74 -11.70
C GLY A 101 25.58 -4.93 -10.48
N ARG A 102 25.29 -4.26 -9.36
CA ARG A 102 26.01 -4.43 -8.10
C ARG A 102 25.61 -5.73 -7.43
N GLN A 103 26.54 -6.33 -6.70
CA GLN A 103 26.23 -7.50 -5.88
C GLN A 103 25.41 -7.04 -4.67
N THR A 104 24.24 -7.64 -4.48
CA THR A 104 23.41 -7.43 -3.29
C THR A 104 23.43 -8.70 -2.45
N PRO A 105 23.47 -8.60 -1.11
CA PRO A 105 23.34 -9.77 -0.25
C PRO A 105 22.04 -10.51 -0.55
N GLU A 106 22.08 -11.84 -0.65
CA GLU A 106 20.90 -12.66 -0.96
C GLU A 106 20.15 -13.10 0.31
N GLY A 107 18.88 -13.47 0.14
CA GLY A 107 18.04 -14.04 1.20
C GLY A 107 17.76 -13.06 2.35
N LYS A 108 17.77 -13.56 3.61
CA LYS A 108 17.45 -12.76 4.80
C LYS A 108 18.42 -11.60 5.03
N SER A 109 19.67 -11.74 4.58
CA SER A 109 20.71 -10.71 4.69
C SER A 109 20.43 -9.47 3.82
N GLN A 110 19.63 -9.63 2.75
CA GLN A 110 19.20 -8.57 1.86
C GLN A 110 18.38 -7.51 2.60
N VAL A 111 17.46 -7.95 3.46
CA VAL A 111 16.58 -7.07 4.23
C VAL A 111 17.37 -6.30 5.28
N SER A 112 18.30 -6.96 6.00
CA SER A 112 19.13 -6.29 7.00
C SER A 112 20.06 -5.25 6.37
N HIS A 113 20.67 -5.59 5.22
CA HIS A 113 21.54 -4.66 4.48
C HIS A 113 20.76 -3.43 4.01
N ALA A 114 19.65 -3.62 3.32
CA ALA A 114 18.80 -2.52 2.86
C ALA A 114 18.22 -1.69 4.01
N THR A 115 17.86 -2.32 5.14
CA THR A 115 17.43 -1.60 6.36
C THR A 115 18.56 -0.74 6.90
N SER A 116 19.82 -1.21 6.86
CA SER A 116 20.97 -0.41 7.28
C SER A 116 21.20 0.80 6.38
N VAL A 117 21.04 0.66 5.06
CA VAL A 117 21.15 1.77 4.10
C VAL A 117 20.09 2.84 4.38
N VAL A 118 18.83 2.44 4.60
CA VAL A 118 17.75 3.39 4.93
C VAL A 118 17.96 4.04 6.30
N ARG A 119 18.47 3.30 7.29
CA ARG A 119 18.76 3.83 8.64
C ARG A 119 19.95 4.79 8.67
N GLN A 120 21.01 4.52 7.90
CA GLN A 120 22.16 5.43 7.80
C GLN A 120 21.76 6.77 7.20
N ARG A 121 20.72 6.78 6.36
CA ARG A 121 20.16 7.96 5.70
C ARG A 121 18.78 8.32 6.24
N PHE A 122 18.55 8.11 7.54
CA PHE A 122 17.23 8.27 8.16
C PHE A 122 16.69 9.70 8.04
N GLY A 123 17.57 10.71 8.18
CA GLY A 123 17.21 12.11 7.99
C GLY A 123 16.75 12.38 6.56
N GLU A 124 17.51 11.90 5.58
CA GLU A 124 17.15 12.01 4.16
C GLU A 124 15.87 11.26 3.83
N ALA A 125 15.72 10.04 4.32
CA ALA A 125 14.53 9.21 4.14
C ALA A 125 13.27 9.86 4.73
N SER A 126 13.40 10.57 5.86
CA SER A 126 12.30 11.30 6.48
C SER A 126 11.86 12.50 5.63
N VAL A 127 12.80 13.22 5.02
CA VAL A 127 12.48 14.31 4.07
C VAL A 127 11.83 13.74 2.80
N LEU A 128 12.35 12.63 2.26
CA LEU A 128 11.74 11.98 1.10
C LEU A 128 10.34 11.41 1.41
N PHE A 129 10.09 10.97 2.64
CA PHE A 129 8.74 10.60 3.09
C PHE A 129 7.79 11.81 3.09
N ALA A 130 8.25 12.98 3.56
CA ALA A 130 7.45 14.20 3.47
C ALA A 130 7.13 14.57 2.01
N VAL A 131 8.10 14.43 1.09
CA VAL A 131 7.88 14.61 -0.35
C VAL A 131 6.86 13.61 -0.89
N ASP A 132 6.97 12.33 -0.53
CA ASP A 132 6.03 11.27 -0.90
C ASP A 132 4.58 11.60 -0.46
N GLN A 133 4.42 12.13 0.76
CA GLN A 133 3.12 12.56 1.26
C GLN A 133 2.55 13.75 0.48
N LEU A 134 3.39 14.72 0.12
CA LEU A 134 2.97 15.85 -0.73
C LEU A 134 2.50 15.36 -2.10
N VAL A 135 3.25 14.46 -2.73
CA VAL A 135 2.91 13.88 -4.05
C VAL A 135 1.57 13.12 -3.98
N LYS A 136 1.34 12.31 -2.94
CA LYS A 136 0.05 11.65 -2.68
C LYS A 136 -1.08 12.64 -2.42
N GLY A 137 -0.81 13.72 -1.70
CA GLY A 137 -1.75 14.80 -1.46
C GLY A 137 -2.22 15.46 -2.76
N VAL A 138 -1.28 15.79 -3.65
CA VAL A 138 -1.56 16.36 -4.97
C VAL A 138 -2.43 15.40 -5.81
N LEU A 139 -2.08 14.11 -5.83
CA LEU A 139 -2.87 13.09 -6.53
C LEU A 139 -4.32 13.00 -6.02
N ARG A 140 -4.50 13.03 -4.69
CA ARG A 140 -5.84 13.04 -4.06
C ARG A 140 -6.62 14.29 -4.44
N ALA A 141 -5.97 15.46 -4.42
CA ALA A 141 -6.59 16.72 -4.82
C ALA A 141 -7.03 16.71 -6.28
N VAL A 142 -6.13 16.33 -7.21
CA VAL A 142 -6.44 16.26 -8.65
C VAL A 142 -7.54 15.24 -8.93
N SER A 143 -7.45 14.04 -8.35
CA SER A 143 -8.48 13.00 -8.52
C SER A 143 -9.83 13.42 -7.94
N GLY A 144 -9.81 14.11 -6.79
CA GLY A 144 -11.02 14.64 -6.14
C GLY A 144 -11.69 15.73 -6.97
N LEU A 145 -10.91 16.64 -7.57
CA LEU A 145 -11.43 17.66 -8.49
C LEU A 145 -12.10 17.03 -9.72
N ILE A 146 -11.44 16.03 -10.33
CA ILE A 146 -12.00 15.32 -11.48
C ILE A 146 -13.32 14.63 -11.12
N GLN A 147 -13.37 13.96 -9.96
CA GLN A 147 -14.60 13.32 -9.48
C GLN A 147 -15.69 14.34 -9.16
N GLY A 148 -15.33 15.47 -8.55
CA GLY A 148 -16.25 16.56 -8.26
C GLY A 148 -16.90 17.09 -9.53
N ILE A 149 -16.10 17.43 -10.55
CA ILE A 149 -16.59 17.90 -11.85
C ILE A 149 -17.48 16.83 -12.49
N ALA A 150 -17.06 15.57 -12.47
CA ALA A 150 -17.82 14.47 -13.04
C ALA A 150 -19.17 14.24 -12.34
N ALA A 151 -19.26 14.46 -11.02
CA ALA A 151 -20.51 14.32 -10.29
C ALA A 151 -21.57 15.36 -10.69
N PHE A 152 -21.16 16.54 -11.18
CA PHE A 152 -22.07 17.58 -11.67
C PHE A 152 -22.54 17.36 -13.11
N LEU A 153 -21.90 16.47 -13.87
CA LEU A 153 -22.25 16.18 -15.25
C LEU A 153 -23.16 14.94 -15.31
N PRO A 154 -24.43 15.06 -15.75
CA PRO A 154 -25.36 13.94 -15.87
C PRO A 154 -25.07 13.08 -17.10
N ILE A 155 -23.86 12.52 -17.17
CA ILE A 155 -23.40 11.67 -18.26
C ILE A 155 -23.34 10.21 -17.76
N PRO A 156 -24.16 9.30 -18.32
CA PRO A 156 -24.09 7.87 -18.00
C PRO A 156 -22.68 7.33 -18.27
N GLY A 157 -22.10 6.56 -17.34
CA GLY A 157 -20.77 5.95 -17.52
C GLY A 157 -19.57 6.83 -17.12
N LEU A 158 -19.79 8.12 -16.84
CA LEU A 158 -18.72 9.06 -16.49
C LEU A 158 -18.03 8.67 -15.17
N GLN A 159 -18.77 8.12 -14.21
CA GLN A 159 -18.23 7.64 -12.94
C GLN A 159 -17.25 6.47 -13.14
N GLN A 160 -17.57 5.52 -14.02
CA GLN A 160 -16.69 4.42 -14.37
C GLN A 160 -15.42 4.93 -15.06
N MET A 161 -15.55 5.90 -15.97
CA MET A 161 -14.41 6.53 -16.64
C MET A 161 -13.49 7.26 -15.65
N THR A 162 -14.05 8.01 -14.69
CA THR A 162 -13.23 8.66 -13.65
C THR A 162 -12.53 7.66 -12.73
N GLY A 163 -13.14 6.49 -12.49
CA GLY A 163 -12.49 5.38 -11.78
C GLY A 163 -11.25 4.86 -12.52
N ILE A 164 -11.37 4.62 -13.83
CA ILE A 164 -10.24 4.21 -14.69
C ILE A 164 -9.16 5.28 -14.73
N LEU A 165 -9.55 6.54 -14.89
CA LEU A 165 -8.60 7.67 -14.89
C LEU A 165 -7.87 7.78 -13.56
N ARG A 166 -8.57 7.63 -12.43
CA ARG A 166 -7.96 7.62 -11.10
C ARG A 166 -6.97 6.46 -10.95
N ALA A 167 -7.33 5.26 -11.40
CA ALA A 167 -6.44 4.11 -11.38
C ALA A 167 -5.15 4.38 -12.16
N PHE A 168 -5.28 4.92 -13.37
CA PHE A 168 -4.16 5.33 -14.20
C PHE A 168 -3.29 6.40 -13.52
N LEU A 169 -3.90 7.45 -12.99
CA LEU A 169 -3.18 8.54 -12.30
C LEU A 169 -2.46 8.04 -11.05
N ASN A 170 -3.08 7.13 -10.29
CA ASN A 170 -2.44 6.51 -9.12
C ASN A 170 -1.15 5.78 -9.51
N ILE A 171 -1.16 5.03 -10.62
CA ILE A 171 0.04 4.32 -11.10
C ILE A 171 1.07 5.31 -11.64
N ALA A 172 0.66 6.27 -12.48
CA ALA A 172 1.57 7.26 -13.05
C ALA A 172 2.26 8.10 -11.97
N VAL A 173 1.52 8.58 -10.97
CA VAL A 173 2.08 9.36 -9.86
C VAL A 173 2.90 8.46 -8.91
N GLY A 174 2.47 7.22 -8.71
CA GLY A 174 3.23 6.20 -7.97
C GLY A 174 4.53 5.75 -8.66
N PHE A 175 4.82 6.21 -9.88
CA PHE A 175 6.16 6.07 -10.46
C PHE A 175 7.04 7.28 -10.15
N ILE A 176 6.45 8.45 -9.95
CA ILE A 176 7.20 9.67 -9.63
C ILE A 176 7.90 9.50 -8.28
N ASP A 177 7.19 9.01 -7.26
CA ASP A 177 7.76 8.79 -5.92
C ASP A 177 8.88 7.72 -5.95
N GLU A 178 8.69 6.63 -6.71
CA GLU A 178 9.67 5.57 -6.90
C GLU A 178 10.92 6.06 -7.63
N VAL A 179 10.76 6.87 -8.67
CA VAL A 179 11.87 7.47 -9.42
C VAL A 179 12.64 8.49 -8.57
N ILE A 180 11.94 9.32 -7.77
CA ILE A 180 12.57 10.25 -6.83
C ILE A 180 13.48 9.49 -5.86
N LEU A 181 12.94 8.42 -5.26
CA LEU A 181 13.66 7.63 -4.29
C LEU A 181 14.82 6.87 -4.92
N ALA A 182 14.58 6.24 -6.08
CA ALA A 182 15.61 5.54 -6.83
C ALA A 182 16.75 6.48 -7.23
N TYR A 183 16.44 7.71 -7.69
CA TYR A 183 17.45 8.71 -8.04
C TYR A 183 18.27 9.14 -6.83
N ALA A 184 17.61 9.45 -5.70
CA ALA A 184 18.28 9.85 -4.47
C ALA A 184 19.23 8.76 -3.94
N ILE A 185 18.78 7.49 -3.97
CA ILE A 185 19.59 6.35 -3.56
C ILE A 185 20.76 6.12 -4.53
N ARG A 186 20.48 6.09 -5.84
CA ARG A 186 21.48 5.82 -6.87
C ARG A 186 22.61 6.83 -6.89
N THR A 187 22.28 8.11 -6.68
CA THR A 187 23.26 9.21 -6.67
C THR A 187 23.95 9.39 -5.32
N GLY A 188 23.49 8.71 -4.27
CA GLY A 188 24.02 8.87 -2.92
C GLY A 188 23.90 10.28 -2.36
N SER A 189 22.99 11.11 -2.89
CA SER A 189 22.83 12.52 -2.53
C SER A 189 22.52 12.73 -1.05
N THR A 190 23.12 13.75 -0.44
CA THR A 190 22.84 14.23 0.91
C THR A 190 21.83 15.39 0.93
N ASN A 191 21.37 15.85 -0.25
CA ASN A 191 20.32 16.86 -0.39
C ASN A 191 19.06 16.21 -0.99
N PRO A 192 18.12 15.72 -0.15
CA PRO A 192 16.94 15.00 -0.60
C PRO A 192 16.01 15.86 -1.47
N TRP A 193 15.86 17.14 -1.11
CA TRP A 193 15.01 18.08 -1.84
C TRP A 193 15.55 18.36 -3.24
N GLY A 194 16.86 18.58 -3.35
CA GLY A 194 17.54 18.73 -4.64
C GLY A 194 17.36 17.49 -5.51
N SER A 195 17.55 16.30 -4.94
CA SER A 195 17.32 15.04 -5.66
C SER A 195 15.88 14.87 -6.12
N ALA A 196 14.90 15.20 -5.28
CA ALA A 196 13.49 15.14 -5.64
C ALA A 196 13.16 16.10 -6.80
N ARG A 197 13.64 17.34 -6.76
CA ARG A 197 13.46 18.32 -7.84
C ARG A 197 14.04 17.80 -9.15
N THR A 198 15.28 17.32 -9.13
CA THR A 198 15.95 16.82 -10.34
C THR A 198 15.23 15.60 -10.90
N ALA A 199 14.89 14.63 -10.05
CA ALA A 199 14.16 13.44 -10.48
C ALA A 199 12.78 13.78 -11.07
N LEU A 200 12.07 14.75 -10.48
CA LEU A 200 10.80 15.24 -11.01
C LEU A 200 10.96 15.88 -12.39
N VAL A 201 12.01 16.68 -12.60
CA VAL A 201 12.32 17.25 -13.92
C VAL A 201 12.66 16.15 -14.93
N LEU A 202 13.45 15.15 -14.56
CA LEU A 202 13.79 14.02 -15.43
C LEU A 202 12.55 13.20 -15.81
N TYR A 203 11.65 12.96 -14.86
CA TYR A 203 10.36 12.32 -15.11
C TYR A 203 9.52 13.16 -16.09
N GLY A 204 9.43 14.48 -15.83
CA GLY A 204 8.71 15.43 -16.68
C GLY A 204 9.26 15.50 -18.10
N GLN A 205 10.58 15.48 -18.28
CA GLN A 205 11.21 15.45 -19.60
C GLN A 205 10.86 14.18 -20.39
N ASN A 206 10.60 13.08 -19.69
CA ASN A 206 10.27 11.78 -20.28
C ASN A 206 8.79 11.40 -20.12
N TYR A 207 7.91 12.37 -19.86
CA TYR A 207 6.51 12.12 -19.47
C TYR A 207 5.75 11.24 -20.46
N LYS A 208 5.96 11.43 -21.78
CA LYS A 208 5.24 10.65 -22.81
C LYS A 208 5.49 9.15 -22.65
N THR A 209 6.76 8.79 -22.49
CA THR A 209 7.20 7.41 -22.28
C THR A 209 6.65 6.87 -20.96
N MET A 210 6.75 7.66 -19.88
CA MET A 210 6.28 7.23 -18.56
C MET A 210 4.77 7.02 -18.51
N LEU A 211 3.98 7.94 -19.05
CA LEU A 211 2.52 7.81 -19.11
C LEU A 211 2.08 6.64 -19.98
N LYS A 212 2.75 6.40 -21.10
CA LYS A 212 2.47 5.24 -21.96
C LYS A 212 2.71 3.92 -21.21
N ASN A 213 3.84 3.83 -20.50
CA ASN A 213 4.15 2.64 -19.69
C ASN A 213 3.16 2.48 -18.53
N ALA A 214 2.77 3.57 -17.87
CA ALA A 214 1.76 3.56 -16.81
C ALA A 214 0.39 3.09 -17.32
N ALA A 215 -0.02 3.49 -18.52
CA ALA A 215 -1.29 3.03 -19.11
C ALA A 215 -1.31 1.51 -19.31
N TRP A 216 -0.23 0.97 -19.90
CA TRP A 216 -0.10 -0.48 -20.10
C TRP A 216 0.02 -1.25 -18.80
N LEU A 217 0.80 -0.75 -17.84
CA LEU A 217 0.89 -1.35 -16.52
C LEU A 217 -0.44 -1.33 -15.78
N THR A 218 -1.22 -0.24 -15.90
CA THR A 218 -2.58 -0.17 -15.35
C THR A 218 -3.45 -1.28 -15.93
N LEU A 219 -3.46 -1.45 -17.25
CA LEU A 219 -4.24 -2.50 -17.90
C LEU A 219 -3.81 -3.90 -17.45
N ILE A 220 -2.51 -4.17 -17.39
CA ILE A 220 -1.97 -5.46 -16.95
C ILE A 220 -2.32 -5.75 -15.50
N VAL A 221 -2.12 -4.78 -14.60
CA VAL A 221 -2.40 -4.94 -13.16
C VAL A 221 -3.87 -5.18 -12.92
N TYR A 222 -4.75 -4.41 -13.57
CA TYR A 222 -6.20 -4.59 -13.41
C TYR A 222 -6.69 -5.89 -14.04
N GLY A 223 -6.17 -6.26 -15.22
CA GLY A 223 -6.47 -7.55 -15.85
C GLY A 223 -6.05 -8.72 -14.95
N LEU A 224 -4.84 -8.67 -14.38
CA LEU A 224 -4.37 -9.68 -13.44
C LEU A 224 -5.19 -9.70 -12.15
N SER A 225 -5.53 -8.53 -11.61
CA SER A 225 -6.38 -8.42 -10.41
C SER A 225 -7.75 -9.03 -10.64
N PHE A 226 -8.32 -8.82 -11.84
CA PHE A 226 -9.59 -9.43 -12.24
C PHE A 226 -9.48 -10.96 -12.34
N LEU A 227 -8.40 -11.49 -12.92
CA LEU A 227 -8.16 -12.94 -12.97
C LEU A 227 -8.00 -13.54 -11.57
N VAL A 228 -7.24 -12.87 -10.69
CA VAL A 228 -7.08 -13.30 -9.28
C VAL A 228 -8.42 -13.26 -8.56
N PHE A 229 -9.23 -12.22 -8.79
CA PHE A 229 -10.58 -12.13 -8.24
C PHE A 229 -11.44 -13.33 -8.68
N LEU A 230 -11.48 -13.64 -9.98
CA LEU A 230 -12.22 -14.81 -10.49
C LEU A 230 -11.73 -16.12 -9.85
N LEU A 231 -10.41 -16.28 -9.71
CA LEU A 231 -9.83 -17.45 -9.08
C LEU A 231 -10.21 -17.56 -7.60
N MET A 232 -10.31 -16.43 -6.90
CA MET A 232 -10.69 -16.37 -5.48
C MET A 232 -12.20 -16.52 -5.22
N LEU A 233 -13.06 -16.43 -6.26
CA LEU A 233 -14.48 -16.72 -6.11
C LEU A 233 -14.74 -18.17 -5.70
N ALA A 234 -13.95 -19.13 -6.20
CA ALA A 234 -14.11 -20.54 -5.88
C ALA A 234 -13.89 -20.85 -4.37
N PRO A 235 -12.77 -20.48 -3.73
CA PRO A 235 -12.59 -20.68 -2.30
C PRO A 235 -13.57 -19.86 -1.46
N ALA A 236 -13.94 -18.64 -1.90
CA ALA A 236 -14.96 -17.85 -1.21
C ALA A 236 -16.34 -18.55 -1.22
N ALA A 237 -16.77 -19.07 -2.37
CA ALA A 237 -18.01 -19.82 -2.51
C ALA A 237 -18.00 -21.12 -1.69
N ALA A 238 -16.86 -21.82 -1.65
CA ALA A 238 -16.68 -23.00 -0.80
C ALA A 238 -16.84 -22.65 0.69
N LEU A 239 -16.18 -21.59 1.17
CA LEU A 239 -16.31 -21.15 2.57
C LEU A 239 -17.75 -20.78 2.93
N VAL A 240 -18.46 -20.09 2.04
CA VAL A 240 -19.87 -19.73 2.23
C VAL A 240 -20.76 -20.97 2.30
N TYR A 241 -20.49 -21.99 1.50
CA TYR A 241 -21.22 -23.26 1.54
C TYR A 241 -21.03 -24.02 2.87
N PHE A 242 -19.83 -23.94 3.46
CA PHE A 242 -19.50 -24.65 4.70
C PHE A 242 -19.86 -23.92 6.01
N ILE A 243 -20.33 -22.66 5.95
CA ILE A 243 -20.73 -21.88 7.15
C ILE A 243 -22.27 -21.73 7.18
N PRO A 244 -23.01 -22.51 8.00
CA PRO A 244 -24.46 -22.34 8.15
C PRO A 244 -24.78 -21.08 8.95
N GLY A 245 -25.66 -20.22 8.43
CA GLY A 245 -26.22 -19.06 9.16
C GLY A 245 -26.32 -17.76 8.33
N ALA A 246 -27.17 -16.83 8.76
CA ALA A 246 -27.56 -15.60 8.03
C ALA A 246 -26.40 -14.64 7.66
N TRP A 247 -25.19 -14.86 8.16
CA TRP A 247 -23.99 -14.09 7.82
C TRP A 247 -23.33 -14.54 6.50
N SER A 248 -23.65 -15.74 6.00
CA SER A 248 -23.11 -16.27 4.74
C SER A 248 -23.61 -15.49 3.50
N ALA A 249 -24.83 -14.96 3.56
CA ALA A 249 -25.40 -14.09 2.53
C ALA A 249 -24.81 -12.66 2.56
N GLY A 250 -24.50 -12.14 3.75
CA GLY A 250 -23.90 -10.81 3.93
C GLY A 250 -22.47 -10.72 3.38
N GLY A 251 -21.66 -11.76 3.57
CA GLY A 251 -20.29 -11.83 3.04
C GLY A 251 -20.20 -11.85 1.52
N LEU A 252 -21.18 -12.47 0.84
CA LEU A 252 -21.20 -12.58 -0.63
C LEU A 252 -21.66 -11.26 -1.28
N VAL A 253 -22.58 -10.53 -0.65
CA VAL A 253 -23.00 -9.18 -1.09
C VAL A 253 -21.89 -8.14 -0.84
N PHE A 254 -21.11 -8.28 0.24
CA PHE A 254 -19.94 -7.42 0.49
C PHE A 254 -18.78 -7.67 -0.49
N ALA A 255 -18.63 -8.89 -1.00
CA ALA A 255 -17.59 -9.24 -1.98
C ALA A 255 -17.94 -8.79 -3.42
N LEU A 256 -19.20 -8.46 -3.69
CA LEU A 256 -19.72 -8.05 -5.00
C LEU A 256 -19.87 -6.52 -5.16
N ARG A 257 -19.59 -5.74 -4.10
CA ARG A 257 -19.54 -4.27 -4.11
C ARG A 257 -18.10 -3.78 -4.06
#